data_AF-A0A962U222-F1
#
_entry.id   AF-A0A962U222-F1
#
_cell.length_a   1.000
_cell.length_b   1.000
_cell.length_c   1.000
_cell.angle_alpha   90.00
_cell.angle_beta   90.00
_cell.angle_gamma   90.00
#
_symmetry.space_group_name_H-M   'P 1'
#
loop_
_entity.id
_entity.type
_entity.pdbx_description
1 polymer ?
#
loop_
_entity_poly.entity_id
_entity_poly.type
_entity_poly.pdbx_seq_one_letter_code
_entity_poly.pdbx_strand_id
1 'polypeptide(L)'
;RLVHTAPIGSAQTPLQQSVQLEAGAWMGNFRQHPWGWLLPTAVGISLSIGAVVLRAGRALLAWWLGAAAWTGVIGTAGFALFPFLMPSSIRPDQSLTVWNAAAGPYTLSWMLAAMAILLPLVIWYVGWSFQVMRGKVSGEHPVVERRVRD
;
A
#
# COMPACT_ATOMS: atom_id res chain seq x y z
N ARG A 1 -22.30 2.12 -1.51
CA ARG A 1 -22.39 0.95 -2.40
C ARG A 1 -22.54 1.41 -3.85
N LEU A 2 -21.79 0.79 -4.77
CA LEU A 2 -21.89 1.05 -6.20
C LEU A 2 -23.06 0.24 -6.78
N VAL A 3 -23.98 0.90 -7.48
CA VAL A 3 -25.20 0.27 -8.03
C VAL A 3 -25.11 0.13 -9.54
N HIS A 4 -24.65 1.18 -10.23
CA HIS A 4 -24.46 1.19 -11.68
C HIS A 4 -23.06 1.69 -12.01
N THR A 5 -22.43 1.06 -13.01
CA THR A 5 -21.12 1.45 -13.54
C THR A 5 -21.19 1.74 -15.02
N ALA A 6 -20.30 2.60 -15.51
CA ALA A 6 -20.14 2.83 -16.93
C ALA A 6 -19.81 1.51 -17.69
N PRO A 7 -20.31 1.33 -18.92
CA PRO A 7 -19.94 0.20 -19.77
C PRO A 7 -18.43 0.15 -20.03
N ILE A 8 -17.87 -1.06 -20.12
CA ILE A 8 -16.45 -1.24 -20.44
C ILE A 8 -16.18 -0.65 -21.84
N GLY A 9 -15.20 0.25 -21.94
CA GLY A 9 -14.84 0.91 -23.19
C GLY A 9 -15.56 2.22 -23.49
N SER A 10 -16.49 2.68 -22.63
CA SER A 10 -17.05 4.03 -22.74
C SER A 10 -16.09 5.09 -22.18
N ALA A 11 -16.32 6.35 -22.53
CA ALA A 11 -15.60 7.48 -21.93
C ALA A 11 -15.85 7.51 -20.42
N GLN A 12 -14.77 7.37 -19.65
CA GLN A 12 -14.84 7.31 -18.19
C GLN A 12 -15.20 8.69 -17.63
N THR A 13 -16.43 8.83 -17.14
CA THR A 13 -16.91 10.07 -16.51
C THR A 13 -17.67 9.75 -15.22
N PRO A 14 -17.51 10.56 -14.15
CA PRO A 14 -18.20 10.32 -12.88
C PRO A 14 -19.73 10.44 -12.95
N LEU A 15 -20.29 10.94 -14.05
CA LEU A 15 -21.73 11.15 -14.22
C LEU A 15 -22.48 9.88 -14.68
N GLN A 16 -21.76 8.83 -15.08
CA GLN A 16 -22.36 7.59 -15.62
C GLN A 16 -22.59 6.51 -14.55
N GLN A 17 -22.13 6.74 -13.33
CA GLN A 17 -22.28 5.80 -12.22
C GLN A 17 -23.36 6.29 -11.25
N SER A 18 -23.97 5.36 -10.53
CA SER A 18 -24.88 5.67 -9.43
C SER A 18 -24.37 5.02 -8.14
N VAL A 19 -24.22 5.81 -7.09
CA VAL A 19 -23.66 5.40 -5.80
C VAL A 19 -24.66 5.72 -4.70
N GLN A 20 -25.03 4.71 -3.92
CA GLN A 20 -25.90 4.88 -2.77
C GLN A 20 -25.10 4.85 -1.47
N LEU A 21 -25.41 5.73 -0.53
CA LEU A 21 -24.86 5.67 0.82
C LEU A 21 -25.54 4.54 1.60
N GLU A 22 -24.75 3.64 2.16
CA GLU A 22 -25.25 2.49 2.91
C GLU A 22 -24.46 2.36 4.21
N ALA A 23 -25.17 2.20 5.34
CA ALA A 23 -24.55 2.06 6.65
C ALA A 23 -23.74 0.75 6.72
N GLY A 24 -22.47 0.85 7.11
CA GLY A 24 -21.58 -0.30 7.20
C GLY A 24 -21.11 -0.86 5.85
N ALA A 25 -21.24 -0.10 4.76
CA ALA A 25 -20.82 -0.51 3.41
C ALA A 25 -19.36 -1.03 3.35
N TRP A 26 -18.45 -0.46 4.15
CA TRP A 26 -17.04 -0.87 4.21
C TRP A 26 -16.82 -2.29 4.74
N MET A 27 -17.77 -2.83 5.49
CA MET A 27 -17.74 -4.22 5.95
C MET A 27 -18.36 -5.19 4.94
N GLY A 28 -18.99 -4.67 3.88
CA GLY A 28 -19.64 -5.47 2.84
C GLY A 28 -18.68 -6.46 2.18
N ASN A 29 -17.47 -6.03 1.85
CA ASN A 29 -16.45 -6.88 1.22
C ASN A 29 -16.01 -8.03 2.13
N PHE A 30 -15.79 -7.76 3.42
CA PHE A 30 -15.42 -8.79 4.39
C PHE A 30 -16.52 -9.82 4.64
N ARG A 31 -17.79 -9.41 4.52
CA ARG A 31 -18.94 -10.34 4.61
C ARG A 31 -19.07 -11.22 3.38
N GLN A 32 -18.85 -10.64 2.19
CA GLN A 32 -18.90 -11.40 0.92
C GLN A 32 -17.70 -12.33 0.74
N HIS A 33 -16.54 -11.90 1.21
CA HIS A 33 -15.27 -12.60 1.05
C HIS A 33 -14.59 -12.75 2.42
N PRO A 34 -14.92 -13.81 3.18
CA PRO A 34 -14.44 -14.00 4.55
C PRO A 34 -12.91 -14.10 4.67
N TRP A 35 -12.23 -14.52 3.60
CA TRP A 35 -10.76 -14.55 3.56
C TRP A 35 -10.13 -13.17 3.76
N GLY A 36 -10.86 -12.07 3.50
CA GLY A 36 -10.39 -10.71 3.75
C GLY A 36 -10.02 -10.46 5.21
N TRP A 37 -10.62 -11.19 6.17
CA TRP A 37 -10.27 -11.11 7.59
C TRP A 37 -8.84 -11.56 7.91
N LEU A 38 -8.17 -12.29 7.00
CA LEU A 38 -6.76 -12.64 7.13
C LEU A 38 -5.86 -11.39 7.18
N LEU A 39 -6.24 -10.29 6.51
CA LEU A 39 -5.47 -9.06 6.46
C LEU A 39 -5.35 -8.39 7.85
N PRO A 40 -6.45 -7.99 8.53
CA PRO A 40 -6.36 -7.36 9.84
C PRO A 40 -5.87 -8.32 10.93
N THR A 41 -6.19 -9.62 10.84
CA THR A 41 -5.69 -10.61 11.80
C THR A 41 -4.19 -10.82 11.67
N ALA A 42 -3.65 -10.86 10.44
CA ALA A 42 -2.21 -10.90 10.21
C ALA A 42 -1.48 -9.68 10.80
N VAL A 43 -2.10 -8.50 10.79
CA VAL A 43 -1.55 -7.30 11.47
C VAL A 43 -1.43 -7.53 12.97
N GLY A 44 -2.53 -7.96 13.62
CA GLY A 44 -2.52 -8.22 15.06
C GLY A 44 -1.48 -9.28 15.45
N ILE A 45 -1.38 -10.35 14.66
CA ILE A 45 -0.41 -11.44 14.89
C ILE A 45 1.02 -10.94 14.69
N SER A 46 1.30 -10.26 13.57
CA SER A 46 2.66 -9.80 13.24
C SER A 46 3.19 -8.77 14.24
N LEU A 47 2.36 -7.83 14.70
CA LEU A 47 2.75 -6.88 15.73
C LEU A 47 2.97 -7.56 17.10
N SER A 48 2.10 -8.48 17.49
CA SER A 48 2.23 -9.19 18.77
C SER A 48 3.51 -10.04 18.81
N ILE A 49 3.75 -10.84 17.77
CA ILE A 49 4.97 -11.64 17.64
C ILE A 49 6.19 -10.72 17.50
N GLY A 50 6.07 -9.63 16.74
CA GLY A 50 7.12 -8.64 16.52
C GLY A 50 7.64 -8.04 17.82
N ALA A 51 6.75 -7.69 18.74
CA ALA A 51 7.12 -7.17 20.05
C ALA A 51 7.92 -8.18 20.89
N VAL A 52 7.52 -9.46 20.87
CA VAL A 52 8.23 -10.54 21.58
C VAL A 52 9.60 -10.81 20.96
N VAL A 53 9.67 -10.88 19.63
CA VAL A 53 10.90 -11.12 18.87
C VAL A 53 11.91 -9.99 19.04
N LEU A 54 11.43 -8.74 19.11
CA LEU A 54 12.28 -7.58 19.37
C LEU A 54 12.89 -7.64 20.78
N ARG A 55 12.11 -8.01 21.80
CA ARG A 55 12.62 -8.24 23.17
C ARG A 55 13.65 -9.36 23.24
N ALA A 56 13.53 -10.37 22.37
CA ALA A 56 14.51 -11.45 22.23
C ALA A 56 15.78 -11.05 21.44
N GLY A 57 15.97 -9.77 21.10
CA GLY A 57 17.15 -9.26 20.41
C GLY A 57 17.23 -9.60 18.91
N ARG A 58 16.18 -10.18 18.33
CA ARG A 58 16.14 -10.62 16.92
C ARG A 58 15.62 -9.52 16.00
N ALA A 59 16.36 -8.42 15.90
CA ALA A 59 15.95 -7.21 15.20
C ALA A 59 15.54 -7.43 13.72
N LEU A 60 16.24 -8.30 12.98
CA LEU A 60 15.91 -8.56 11.57
C LEU A 60 14.53 -9.21 11.40
N LEU A 61 14.18 -10.16 12.27
CA LEU A 61 12.88 -10.82 12.22
C LEU A 61 11.77 -9.85 12.65
N ALA A 62 12.02 -9.01 13.66
CA ALA A 62 11.10 -7.95 14.06
C ALA A 62 10.84 -6.93 12.92
N TRP A 63 11.86 -6.60 12.13
CA TRP A 63 11.73 -5.72 10.96
C TRP A 63 10.79 -6.30 9.89
N TRP A 64 10.96 -7.58 9.54
CA TRP A 64 10.06 -8.25 8.58
C TRP A 64 8.62 -8.35 9.09
N LEU A 65 8.43 -8.60 10.38
CA LEU A 65 7.11 -8.60 11.00
C LEU A 65 6.45 -7.20 10.96
N GLY A 66 7.24 -6.14 11.12
CA GLY A 66 6.77 -4.77 10.90
C GLY A 66 6.35 -4.52 9.44
N ALA A 67 7.15 -4.97 8.47
CA ALA A 67 6.80 -4.87 7.05
C ALA A 67 5.50 -5.64 6.70
N ALA A 68 5.31 -6.82 7.30
CA ALA A 68 4.07 -7.59 7.18
C ALA A 68 2.87 -6.85 7.78
N ALA A 69 3.04 -6.21 8.95
CA ALA A 69 2.00 -5.39 9.56
C ALA A 69 1.60 -4.22 8.66
N TRP A 70 2.55 -3.49 8.10
CA TRP A 70 2.28 -2.40 7.14
C TRP A 70 1.50 -2.89 5.92
N THR A 71 1.93 -4.00 5.35
CA THR A 71 1.24 -4.62 4.20
C THR A 71 -0.20 -5.01 4.56
N GLY A 72 -0.40 -5.59 5.74
CA GLY A 72 -1.73 -5.97 6.24
C GLY A 72 -2.64 -4.77 6.50
N VAL A 73 -2.12 -3.67 7.06
CA VAL A 73 -2.89 -2.45 7.30
C VAL A 73 -3.34 -1.81 5.98
N ILE A 74 -2.41 -1.62 5.04
CA ILE A 74 -2.71 -1.03 3.72
C ILE A 74 -3.67 -1.96 2.95
N GLY A 75 -3.44 -3.27 3.00
CA GLY A 75 -4.31 -4.26 2.39
C GLY A 75 -5.72 -4.25 2.96
N THR A 76 -5.86 -4.15 4.29
CA THR A 76 -7.18 -4.07 4.96
C THR A 76 -7.94 -2.83 4.51
N ALA A 77 -7.27 -1.67 4.45
CA ALA A 77 -7.87 -0.43 3.98
C ALA A 77 -8.30 -0.54 2.51
N GLY A 78 -7.42 -1.05 1.64
CA GLY A 78 -7.73 -1.26 0.23
C GLY A 78 -8.89 -2.23 0.01
N PHE A 79 -8.92 -3.33 0.78
CA PHE A 79 -9.98 -4.32 0.71
C PHE A 79 -11.32 -3.78 1.22
N ALA A 80 -11.32 -2.97 2.28
CA ALA A 80 -12.51 -2.29 2.76
C ALA A 80 -13.05 -1.31 1.72
N LEU A 81 -12.16 -0.51 1.11
CA LEU A 81 -12.52 0.59 0.23
C LEU A 81 -12.94 0.14 -1.19
N PHE A 82 -12.42 -1.00 -1.68
CA PHE A 82 -12.71 -1.47 -3.03
C PHE A 82 -14.23 -1.52 -3.31
N PRO A 83 -14.73 -0.95 -4.42
CA PRO A 83 -14.02 -0.38 -5.58
C PRO A 83 -13.80 1.15 -5.53
N PHE A 84 -14.00 1.80 -4.39
CA PHE A 84 -13.83 3.25 -4.22
C PHE A 84 -12.36 3.61 -3.94
N LEU A 85 -11.89 4.69 -4.58
CA LEU A 85 -10.58 5.30 -4.30
C LEU A 85 -10.76 6.57 -3.46
N MET A 86 -11.73 7.40 -3.82
CA MET A 86 -12.05 8.64 -3.10
C MET A 86 -13.57 8.84 -3.09
N PRO A 87 -14.26 8.49 -1.99
CA PRO A 87 -15.70 8.71 -1.87
C PRO A 87 -16.02 10.20 -1.65
N SER A 88 -17.05 10.69 -2.33
CA SER A 88 -17.56 12.06 -2.15
C SER A 88 -18.67 12.08 -1.10
N SER A 89 -18.60 13.02 -0.17
CA SER A 89 -19.62 13.21 0.87
C SER A 89 -20.79 14.09 0.43
N ILE A 90 -20.55 15.03 -0.50
CA ILE A 90 -21.56 16.00 -0.96
C ILE A 90 -22.38 15.43 -2.13
N ARG A 91 -21.71 14.72 -3.05
CA ARG A 91 -22.34 14.11 -4.23
C ARG A 91 -21.81 12.68 -4.41
N PRO A 92 -22.48 11.68 -3.81
CA PRO A 92 -22.01 10.29 -3.81
C PRO A 92 -21.75 9.74 -5.22
N ASP A 93 -22.58 10.13 -6.21
CA ASP A 93 -22.44 9.70 -7.60
C ASP A 93 -21.13 10.18 -8.25
N GLN A 94 -20.55 11.28 -7.77
CA GLN A 94 -19.27 11.81 -8.26
C GLN A 94 -18.05 11.21 -7.53
N SER A 95 -18.22 10.10 -6.82
CA SER A 95 -17.10 9.40 -6.17
C SER A 95 -16.11 8.84 -7.20
N LEU A 96 -14.82 8.88 -6.90
CA LEU A 96 -13.80 8.24 -7.74
C LEU A 96 -13.70 6.75 -7.41
N THR A 97 -13.92 5.93 -8.42
CA THR A 97 -13.85 4.47 -8.35
C THR A 97 -12.75 3.96 -9.28
N VAL A 98 -12.31 2.72 -9.07
CA VAL A 98 -11.30 2.10 -9.95
C VAL A 98 -11.75 2.06 -11.41
N TRP A 99 -13.06 2.01 -11.65
CA TRP A 99 -13.63 1.93 -12.99
C TRP A 99 -13.59 3.29 -13.69
N ASN A 100 -14.03 4.36 -13.03
CA ASN A 100 -14.13 5.68 -13.65
C ASN A 100 -12.81 6.47 -13.68
N ALA A 101 -11.84 6.11 -12.84
CA ALA A 101 -10.59 6.84 -12.68
C ALA A 101 -9.44 6.23 -13.51
N ALA A 102 -9.68 5.09 -14.18
CA ALA A 102 -8.67 4.43 -14.99
C ALA A 102 -8.38 5.22 -16.28
N ALA A 103 -7.12 5.24 -16.69
CA ALA A 103 -6.73 5.74 -18.01
C ALA A 103 -7.24 4.82 -19.12
N GLY A 104 -7.27 5.35 -20.36
CA GLY A 104 -7.61 4.55 -21.54
C GLY A 104 -6.68 3.34 -21.71
N PRO A 105 -7.15 2.26 -22.39
CA PRO A 105 -6.44 0.99 -22.45
C PRO A 105 -5.05 1.11 -23.06
N TYR A 106 -4.86 2.02 -24.03
CA TYR A 106 -3.56 2.30 -24.63
C TYR A 106 -2.54 2.85 -23.63
N THR A 107 -2.93 3.87 -22.86
CA THR A 107 -2.02 4.46 -21.86
C THR A 107 -1.79 3.49 -20.71
N LEU A 108 -2.84 2.79 -20.27
CA LEU A 108 -2.74 1.81 -19.19
C LEU A 108 -1.79 0.65 -19.55
N SER A 109 -1.85 0.13 -20.78
CA SER A 109 -0.94 -0.94 -21.23
C SER A 109 0.51 -0.47 -21.32
N TRP A 110 0.75 0.74 -21.81
CA TRP A 110 2.08 1.34 -21.83
C TRP A 110 2.66 1.54 -20.43
N MET A 111 1.87 2.07 -19.49
CA MET A 111 2.29 2.23 -18.10
C MET A 111 2.54 0.89 -17.42
N LEU A 112 1.73 -0.13 -17.71
CA LEU A 112 1.96 -1.49 -17.21
C LEU A 112 3.28 -2.07 -17.73
N ALA A 113 3.55 -1.93 -19.04
CA ALA A 113 4.81 -2.39 -19.64
C ALA A 113 6.01 -1.65 -19.05
N ALA A 114 5.92 -0.33 -18.87
CA ALA A 114 6.96 0.46 -18.22
C ALA A 114 7.19 0.00 -16.77
N MET A 115 6.12 -0.19 -15.98
CA MET A 115 6.21 -0.66 -14.60
C MET A 115 6.80 -2.07 -14.50
N ALA A 116 6.45 -2.96 -15.43
CA ALA A 116 6.97 -4.33 -15.46
C ALA A 116 8.50 -4.38 -15.68
N ILE A 117 9.08 -3.36 -16.32
CA ILE A 117 10.54 -3.27 -16.55
C ILE A 117 11.22 -2.43 -15.46
N LEU A 118 10.65 -1.26 -15.15
CA LEU A 118 11.27 -0.30 -14.22
C LEU A 118 11.20 -0.77 -12.77
N LEU A 119 10.09 -1.37 -12.33
CA LEU A 119 9.94 -1.83 -10.95
C LEU A 119 10.98 -2.88 -10.55
N PRO A 120 11.22 -3.97 -11.30
CA PRO A 120 12.26 -4.93 -10.94
C PRO A 120 13.67 -4.32 -11.00
N LEU A 121 13.93 -3.38 -11.92
CA LEU A 121 15.19 -2.65 -11.97
C LEU A 121 15.42 -1.80 -10.71
N VAL A 122 14.39 -1.10 -10.23
CA VAL A 122 14.45 -0.32 -8.99
C VAL A 122 14.67 -1.23 -7.79
N ILE A 123 13.95 -2.36 -7.70
CA ILE A 123 14.13 -3.33 -6.61
C ILE A 123 15.55 -3.89 -6.61
N TRP A 124 16.09 -4.23 -7.79
CA TRP A 124 17.46 -4.69 -7.92
C TRP A 124 18.48 -3.64 -7.45
N TYR A 125 18.32 -2.39 -7.90
CA TYR A 125 19.21 -1.30 -7.50
C TYR A 125 19.14 -1.03 -6.00
N VAL A 126 17.94 -0.90 -5.43
CA VAL A 126 17.74 -0.70 -3.99
C VAL A 126 18.34 -1.86 -3.20
N GLY A 127 18.10 -3.10 -3.64
CA GLY A 127 18.68 -4.29 -3.03
C GLY A 127 20.21 -4.29 -3.07
N TRP A 128 20.82 -3.91 -4.20
CA TRP A 128 22.26 -3.75 -4.33
C TRP A 128 22.80 -2.65 -3.41
N SER A 129 22.15 -1.49 -3.35
CA SER A 129 22.54 -0.40 -2.43
C SER A 129 22.52 -0.84 -0.97
N PHE A 130 21.50 -1.57 -0.53
CA PHE A 130 21.46 -2.15 0.83
C PHE A 130 22.58 -3.16 1.08
N GLN A 131 22.98 -3.94 0.06
CA GLN A 131 24.12 -4.86 0.17
C GLN A 131 25.45 -4.10 0.26
N VAL A 132 25.61 -3.01 -0.49
CA VAL A 132 26.84 -2.19 -0.46
C VAL A 132 26.99 -1.46 0.88
N MET A 133 25.91 -0.91 1.41
CA MET A 133 25.91 -0.15 2.68
C MET A 133 25.81 -1.03 3.93
N ARG A 134 25.83 -2.36 3.78
CA ARG A 134 25.69 -3.24 4.94
C ARG A 134 26.87 -3.05 5.89
N GLY A 135 26.58 -2.73 7.15
CA GLY A 135 27.58 -2.51 8.17
C GLY A 135 26.92 -1.97 9.44
N LYS A 136 27.48 -2.32 10.60
CA LYS A 136 27.03 -1.70 11.86
C LYS A 136 27.74 -0.36 12.00
N VAL A 137 27.00 0.72 12.20
CA VAL A 137 27.58 2.01 12.58
C VAL A 137 28.04 1.88 14.03
N SER A 138 29.36 1.83 14.25
CA SER A 138 29.95 1.97 15.58
C SER A 138 30.03 3.46 15.92
N GLY A 139 29.67 3.84 17.14
CA GLY A 139 29.62 5.24 17.59
C GLY A 139 30.98 5.91 17.77
N GLU A 140 32.08 5.29 17.36
CA GLU A 140 33.42 5.90 17.45
C GLU A 140 33.71 6.75 16.20
N HIS A 141 33.00 7.88 16.08
CA HIS A 141 33.53 9.03 15.37
C HIS A 141 33.91 10.09 16.41
N PRO A 142 35.17 10.15 16.88
CA PRO A 142 35.67 11.42 17.39
C PRO A 142 35.59 12.41 16.24
N VAL A 143 34.81 13.47 16.42
CA VAL A 143 34.78 14.64 15.54
C VAL A 143 36.24 15.04 15.32
N VAL A 144 36.71 14.93 14.07
CA VAL A 144 38.07 15.31 13.69
C VAL A 144 38.13 16.83 13.72
N GLU A 145 38.34 17.39 14.89
CA GLU A 145 38.79 18.77 15.05
C GLU A 145 40.32 18.77 14.90
N ARG A 146 40.81 18.82 13.66
CA ARG A 146 42.22 19.11 13.38
C ARG A 146 42.37 20.38 12.56
N ARG A 147 42.93 21.38 13.26
CA ARG A 147 44.02 22.26 12.83
C ARG A 147 43.63 23.42 11.91
N VAL A 148 43.19 24.51 12.54
CA VAL A 148 43.51 25.89 12.11
C VAL A 148 44.18 26.60 13.28
N ARG A 149 45.45 26.26 13.52
CA ARG A 149 46.38 27.05 14.32
C ARG A 149 47.78 26.69 13.84
N ASP A 150 48.21 27.37 12.80
CA ASP A 150 49.59 27.73 12.49
C ASP A 150 49.53 29.12 11.86
#